data_AF-A0A8S3FXN1-F1
#
_entry.id   AF-A0A8S3FXN1-F1
#
_cell.length_a   1.000
_cell.length_b   1.000
_cell.length_c   1.000
_cell.angle_alpha   90.00
_cell.angle_beta   90.00
_cell.angle_gamma   90.00
#
_symmetry.space_group_name_H-M   'P 1'
#
loop_
_entity.id
_entity.type
_entity.pdbx_description
1 polymer ?
#
loop_
_entity_poly.entity_id
_entity_poly.type
_entity_poly.pdbx_seq_one_letter_code
_entity_poly.pdbx_strand_id
1 'polypeptide(L)'
;GELVLADFGCALYHPPDLKVSYQTDEICKGGNLALMAPEILTCQPGSKHFLDYSKSDLWASGTLCYEFFSQSNPFFHGTLRPDKYDDEKLPSLSSKAPIIIELLAHSMLRKNPEKRPSISLVSNCVHLCLWFKTLKSQTELYQAYMWTALEALFHKQTLTRVEINLKKLFFERQTCQSLYRAQAFLNQLQV
;
A
#
# COMPACT_ATOMS: atom_id res chain seq x y z
N GLY A 1 10.22 15.79 -7.18
CA GLY A 1 9.04 15.82 -8.06
C GLY A 1 7.80 15.53 -7.24
N GLU A 2 6.63 15.86 -7.75
CA GLU A 2 5.34 15.52 -7.13
C GLU A 2 4.69 14.40 -7.96
N LEU A 3 4.09 13.42 -7.29
CA LEU A 3 3.35 12.34 -7.93
C LEU A 3 1.85 12.65 -7.84
N VAL A 4 1.17 12.60 -8.97
CA VAL A 4 -0.29 12.80 -9.06
C VAL A 4 -0.94 11.57 -9.66
N LEU A 5 -2.09 11.17 -9.10
CA LEU A 5 -2.97 10.20 -9.75
C LEU A 5 -3.78 10.95 -10.81
N ALA A 6 -3.85 10.38 -12.00
CA ALA A 6 -4.59 10.91 -13.14
C ALA A 6 -5.44 9.80 -13.75
N ASP A 7 -6.39 10.21 -14.58
CA ASP A 7 -7.36 9.33 -15.25
C ASP A 7 -8.29 8.57 -14.29
N PHE A 8 -9.45 9.18 -14.01
CA PHE A 8 -10.49 8.62 -13.15
C PHE A 8 -11.66 8.04 -13.97
N GLY A 9 -11.48 7.76 -15.27
CA GLY A 9 -12.56 7.28 -16.14
C GLY A 9 -13.15 5.92 -15.74
N CYS A 10 -12.38 5.10 -15.02
CA CYS A 10 -12.82 3.82 -14.45
C CYS A 10 -12.93 3.83 -12.91
N ALA A 11 -12.85 5.00 -12.28
CA ALA A 11 -12.87 5.10 -10.83
C ALA A 11 -14.26 4.75 -10.26
N LEU A 12 -14.27 4.01 -9.15
CA LEU A 12 -15.49 3.69 -8.43
C LEU A 12 -15.69 4.66 -7.26
N TYR A 13 -16.89 5.22 -7.16
CA TYR A 13 -17.36 5.90 -5.97
C TYR A 13 -18.64 5.24 -5.47
N HIS A 14 -18.55 4.55 -4.33
CA HIS A 14 -19.68 3.87 -3.71
C HIS A 14 -19.59 4.05 -2.18
N PRO A 15 -20.31 5.01 -1.58
CA PRO A 15 -20.44 5.11 -0.12
C PRO A 15 -21.68 4.31 0.36
N PRO A 16 -21.66 3.72 1.57
CA PRO A 16 -20.61 3.79 2.58
C PRO A 16 -19.45 2.80 2.38
N ASP A 17 -19.58 1.83 1.47
CA ASP A 17 -18.60 0.77 1.23
C ASP A 17 -18.24 0.61 -0.25
N LEU A 18 -17.01 0.18 -0.52
CA LEU A 18 -16.50 -0.02 -1.89
C LEU A 18 -16.98 -1.35 -2.51
N LYS A 19 -18.25 -1.70 -2.28
CA LYS A 19 -18.87 -2.96 -2.72
C LYS A 19 -19.95 -2.71 -3.75
N VAL A 20 -19.85 -3.38 -4.89
CA VAL A 20 -20.82 -3.26 -6.00
C VAL A 20 -21.50 -4.60 -6.21
N SER A 21 -22.84 -4.62 -6.24
CA SER A 21 -23.61 -5.83 -6.55
C SER A 21 -23.23 -6.36 -7.93
N TYR A 22 -22.91 -7.65 -8.05
CA TYR A 22 -22.44 -8.29 -9.28
C TYR A 22 -23.36 -9.45 -9.67
N GLN A 23 -24.46 -9.10 -10.33
CA GLN A 23 -25.53 -10.05 -10.66
C GLN A 23 -25.36 -10.68 -12.04
N THR A 24 -24.80 -9.93 -12.99
CA THR A 24 -24.59 -10.33 -14.39
C THR A 24 -23.16 -9.97 -14.81
N ASP A 25 -22.66 -10.67 -15.84
CA ASP A 25 -21.35 -10.41 -16.45
C ASP A 25 -21.28 -9.13 -17.29
N GLU A 26 -22.44 -8.53 -17.60
CA GLU A 26 -22.54 -7.21 -18.24
C GLU A 26 -21.96 -6.07 -17.40
N ILE A 27 -21.88 -6.25 -16.08
CA ILE A 27 -21.27 -5.27 -15.18
C ILE A 27 -19.75 -5.30 -15.39
N CYS A 28 -19.23 -4.22 -15.99
CA CYS A 28 -17.81 -4.04 -16.19
C CYS A 28 -17.08 -3.92 -14.85
N LYS A 29 -16.06 -4.77 -14.64
CA LYS A 29 -15.19 -4.74 -13.45
C LYS A 29 -14.20 -3.56 -13.45
N GLY A 30 -14.08 -2.85 -14.57
CA GLY A 30 -13.22 -1.68 -14.77
C GLY A 30 -11.73 -1.99 -14.86
N GLY A 31 -10.94 -0.97 -15.23
CA GLY A 31 -9.48 -0.97 -15.09
C GLY A 31 -8.70 -1.89 -16.03
N ASN A 32 -7.40 -2.02 -15.73
CA ASN A 32 -6.46 -2.86 -16.48
C ASN A 32 -6.52 -4.31 -15.99
N LEU A 33 -6.90 -5.26 -16.85
CA LEU A 33 -7.01 -6.68 -16.51
C LEU A 33 -5.70 -7.28 -15.97
N ALA A 34 -4.54 -6.83 -16.45
CA ALA A 34 -3.25 -7.32 -15.98
C ALA A 34 -2.97 -6.92 -14.52
N LEU A 35 -3.52 -5.78 -14.10
CA LEU A 35 -3.35 -5.21 -12.76
C LEU A 35 -4.65 -5.23 -11.94
N MET A 36 -5.60 -6.06 -12.34
CA MET A 36 -6.85 -6.28 -11.61
C MET A 36 -6.59 -7.22 -10.44
N ALA A 37 -7.04 -6.81 -9.24
CA ALA A 37 -6.83 -7.60 -8.04
C ALA A 37 -7.51 -8.98 -8.14
N PRO A 38 -6.95 -10.05 -7.53
CA PRO A 38 -7.40 -11.42 -7.74
C PRO A 38 -8.88 -11.63 -7.39
N GLU A 39 -9.34 -11.05 -6.28
CA GLU A 39 -10.71 -11.13 -5.80
C GLU A 39 -11.72 -10.50 -6.76
N ILE A 40 -11.35 -9.43 -7.47
CA ILE A 40 -12.19 -8.80 -8.49
C ILE A 40 -12.17 -9.66 -9.75
N LEU A 41 -10.98 -10.07 -10.20
CA LEU A 41 -10.80 -10.84 -11.42
C LEU A 41 -11.55 -12.17 -11.37
N THR A 42 -11.45 -12.92 -10.26
CA THR A 42 -12.05 -14.25 -10.12
C THR A 42 -13.53 -14.24 -9.71
N CYS A 43 -14.07 -13.11 -9.25
CA CYS A 43 -15.48 -13.01 -8.85
C CYS A 43 -16.40 -13.41 -10.01
N GLN A 44 -17.37 -14.29 -9.74
CA GLN A 44 -18.36 -14.73 -10.71
C GLN A 44 -19.69 -14.02 -10.44
N PRO A 45 -20.46 -13.68 -11.48
CA PRO A 45 -21.75 -13.03 -11.31
C PRO A 45 -22.73 -13.99 -10.63
N GLY A 46 -23.60 -13.46 -9.78
CA GLY A 46 -24.62 -14.27 -9.13
C GLY A 46 -25.55 -13.47 -8.24
N SER A 47 -26.70 -14.07 -7.92
CA SER A 47 -27.62 -13.49 -6.94
C SER A 47 -26.89 -13.29 -5.61
N LYS A 48 -26.94 -12.06 -5.06
CA LYS A 48 -26.26 -11.66 -3.82
C LYS A 48 -24.72 -11.73 -3.85
N HIS A 49 -24.09 -11.74 -5.03
CA HIS A 49 -22.64 -11.59 -5.16
C HIS A 49 -22.25 -10.12 -5.25
N PHE A 50 -21.05 -9.78 -4.75
CA PHE A 50 -20.52 -8.41 -4.74
C PHE A 50 -19.06 -8.40 -5.20
N LEU A 51 -18.69 -7.36 -5.92
CA LEU A 51 -17.30 -6.97 -6.17
C LEU A 51 -16.85 -6.06 -5.04
N ASP A 52 -15.88 -6.50 -4.25
CA ASP A 52 -15.34 -5.74 -3.12
C ASP A 52 -14.00 -5.10 -3.49
N TYR A 53 -14.02 -3.79 -3.74
CA TYR A 53 -12.85 -3.01 -4.14
C TYR A 53 -12.05 -2.47 -2.94
N SER A 54 -12.42 -2.78 -1.69
CA SER A 54 -11.81 -2.19 -0.49
C SER A 54 -10.30 -2.41 -0.35
N LYS A 55 -9.76 -3.44 -1.01
CA LYS A 55 -8.32 -3.78 -1.03
C LYS A 55 -7.73 -3.85 -2.43
N SER A 56 -8.50 -3.53 -3.48
CA SER A 56 -8.08 -3.67 -4.87
C SER A 56 -6.95 -2.70 -5.21
N ASP A 57 -7.11 -1.41 -4.87
CA ASP A 57 -6.10 -0.38 -5.15
C ASP A 57 -4.80 -0.63 -4.40
N LEU A 58 -4.87 -1.23 -3.21
CA LEU A 58 -3.69 -1.61 -2.44
C LEU A 58 -2.91 -2.70 -3.16
N TRP A 59 -3.60 -3.70 -3.70
CA TRP A 59 -2.96 -4.76 -4.47
C TRP A 59 -2.30 -4.20 -5.74
N ALA A 60 -3.00 -3.34 -6.47
CA ALA A 60 -2.46 -2.67 -7.66
C ALA A 60 -1.21 -1.83 -7.31
N SER A 61 -1.25 -1.09 -6.20
CA SER A 61 -0.09 -0.33 -5.69
C SER A 61 1.10 -1.23 -5.36
N GLY A 62 0.86 -2.45 -4.88
CA GLY A 62 1.92 -3.44 -4.63
C GLY A 62 2.61 -3.89 -5.92
N THR A 63 1.87 -3.98 -7.03
CA THR A 63 2.47 -4.30 -8.34
C THR A 63 3.39 -3.17 -8.83
N LEU A 64 3.05 -1.91 -8.55
CA LEU A 64 3.86 -0.75 -8.91
C LEU A 64 5.21 -0.72 -8.17
N CYS A 65 5.34 -1.38 -7.02
CA CYS A 65 6.63 -1.53 -6.36
C CYS A 65 7.66 -2.23 -7.27
N TYR A 66 7.23 -3.18 -8.12
CA TYR A 66 8.12 -3.77 -9.11
C TYR A 66 8.53 -2.77 -10.19
N GLU A 67 7.67 -1.85 -10.61
CA GLU A 67 8.05 -0.81 -11.57
C GLU A 67 9.06 0.19 -10.99
N PHE A 68 8.96 0.48 -9.68
CA PHE A 68 9.88 1.41 -9.02
C PHE A 68 11.26 0.81 -8.72
N PHE A 69 11.30 -0.46 -8.30
CA PHE A 69 12.52 -1.09 -7.78
C PHE A 69 13.11 -2.16 -8.68
N SER A 70 12.34 -2.70 -9.62
CA SER A 70 12.78 -3.69 -10.59
C SER A 70 12.72 -3.10 -12.00
N GLN A 71 13.20 -3.85 -13.00
CA GLN A 71 13.08 -3.45 -14.40
C GLN A 71 11.77 -3.94 -15.05
N SER A 72 10.99 -4.79 -14.37
CA SER A 72 9.84 -5.45 -14.99
C SER A 72 8.81 -5.89 -13.95
N ASN A 73 7.57 -5.42 -14.09
CA ASN A 73 6.45 -5.90 -13.29
C ASN A 73 6.01 -7.31 -13.74
N PRO A 74 6.06 -8.31 -12.84
CA PRO A 74 5.81 -9.69 -13.21
C PRO A 74 4.37 -9.93 -13.69
N PHE A 75 3.41 -9.11 -13.24
CA PHE A 75 2.00 -9.20 -13.65
C PHE A 75 1.74 -8.52 -14.98
N PHE A 76 2.39 -7.38 -15.23
CA PHE A 76 2.22 -6.63 -16.48
C PHE A 76 2.80 -7.38 -17.68
N HIS A 77 3.98 -7.98 -17.52
CA HIS A 77 4.64 -8.75 -18.59
C HIS A 77 4.18 -10.22 -18.67
N GLY A 78 3.21 -10.63 -17.86
CA GLY A 78 2.56 -11.94 -17.96
C GLY A 78 3.34 -13.13 -17.38
N THR A 79 4.46 -12.89 -16.69
CA THR A 79 5.19 -13.97 -15.97
C THR A 79 4.39 -14.53 -14.79
N LEU A 80 3.61 -13.68 -14.13
CA LEU A 80 2.64 -14.04 -13.11
C LEU A 80 1.25 -13.61 -13.57
N ARG A 81 0.25 -14.42 -13.22
CA ARG A 81 -1.15 -14.07 -13.43
C ARG A 81 -1.82 -13.74 -12.10
N PRO A 82 -2.60 -12.65 -12.00
CA PRO A 82 -3.27 -12.27 -10.74
C PRO A 82 -4.13 -13.40 -10.15
N ASP A 83 -4.76 -14.24 -10.97
CA ASP A 83 -5.62 -15.33 -10.52
C ASP A 83 -4.86 -16.59 -10.05
N LYS A 84 -3.57 -16.75 -10.39
CA LYS A 84 -2.86 -18.04 -10.27
C LYS A 84 -1.50 -17.99 -9.57
N TYR A 85 -0.94 -16.82 -9.31
CA TYR A 85 0.36 -16.75 -8.63
C TYR A 85 0.31 -17.34 -7.21
N ASP A 86 1.46 -17.71 -6.67
CA ASP A 86 1.60 -18.17 -5.29
C ASP A 86 2.21 -17.03 -4.47
N ASP A 87 1.59 -16.70 -3.33
CA ASP A 87 2.01 -15.57 -2.49
C ASP A 87 3.47 -15.75 -2.02
N GLU A 88 3.91 -16.99 -1.80
CA GLU A 88 5.26 -17.33 -1.33
C GLU A 88 6.29 -17.43 -2.47
N LYS A 89 5.85 -17.34 -3.73
CA LYS A 89 6.73 -17.40 -4.92
C LYS A 89 6.78 -16.08 -5.67
N LEU A 90 6.44 -14.98 -5.00
CA LEU A 90 6.62 -13.65 -5.55
C LEU A 90 8.13 -13.39 -5.75
N PRO A 91 8.53 -12.84 -6.91
CA PRO A 91 9.93 -12.49 -7.13
C PRO A 91 10.39 -11.39 -6.17
N SER A 92 11.69 -11.32 -5.92
CA SER A 92 12.28 -10.19 -5.19
C SER A 92 12.18 -8.90 -6.02
N LEU A 93 11.99 -7.75 -5.37
CA LEU A 93 11.90 -6.44 -6.03
C LEU A 93 13.23 -6.02 -6.65
N SER A 94 14.34 -6.31 -5.98
CA SER A 94 15.75 -6.25 -6.43
C SER A 94 16.66 -6.04 -5.23
N SER A 95 17.96 -6.20 -5.41
CA SER A 95 18.96 -5.86 -4.39
C SER A 95 19.03 -4.36 -4.03
N LYS A 96 18.34 -3.48 -4.76
CA LYS A 96 18.31 -2.03 -4.49
C LYS A 96 17.14 -1.62 -3.60
N ALA A 97 16.09 -2.43 -3.52
CA ALA A 97 14.98 -2.18 -2.62
C ALA A 97 15.41 -2.46 -1.18
N PRO A 98 15.09 -1.59 -0.20
CA PRO A 98 15.18 -1.97 1.19
C PRO A 98 14.30 -3.19 1.44
N ILE A 99 14.82 -4.21 2.13
CA ILE A 99 14.09 -5.47 2.40
C ILE A 99 12.69 -5.24 2.98
N ILE A 100 12.54 -4.22 3.82
CA ILE A 100 11.25 -3.89 4.43
C ILE A 100 10.20 -3.43 3.40
N ILE A 101 10.62 -2.77 2.31
CA ILE A 101 9.74 -2.36 1.22
C ILE A 101 9.31 -3.57 0.39
N GLU A 102 10.20 -4.53 0.18
CA GLU A 102 9.87 -5.81 -0.46
C GLU A 102 8.83 -6.59 0.35
N LEU A 103 9.05 -6.74 1.65
CA LEU A 103 8.11 -7.42 2.55
C LEU A 103 6.74 -6.73 2.62
N LEU A 104 6.71 -5.39 2.60
CA LEU A 104 5.47 -4.61 2.51
C LEU A 104 4.76 -4.85 1.17
N ALA A 105 5.49 -4.82 0.05
CA ALA A 105 4.93 -5.08 -1.28
C ALA A 105 4.34 -6.50 -1.36
N HIS A 106 5.04 -7.51 -0.87
CA HIS A 106 4.54 -8.89 -0.80
C HIS A 106 3.30 -9.01 0.08
N SER A 107 3.24 -8.27 1.20
CA SER A 107 2.05 -8.21 2.06
C SER A 107 0.84 -7.55 1.37
N MET A 108 1.07 -6.53 0.54
CA MET A 108 0.03 -5.90 -0.29
C MET A 108 -0.45 -6.85 -1.40
N LEU A 109 0.44 -7.70 -1.91
CA LEU A 109 0.19 -8.67 -2.97
C LEU A 109 -0.28 -10.04 -2.44
N ARG A 110 -0.87 -10.12 -1.25
CA ARG A 110 -1.53 -11.37 -0.82
C ARG A 110 -2.79 -11.61 -1.65
N LYS A 111 -2.99 -12.81 -2.22
CA LYS A 111 -4.20 -13.10 -3.01
C LYS A 111 -5.48 -12.89 -2.21
N ASN A 112 -5.52 -13.43 -0.99
CA ASN A 112 -6.67 -13.27 -0.12
C ASN A 112 -6.71 -11.81 0.44
N PRO A 113 -7.74 -11.01 0.13
CA PRO A 113 -7.85 -9.63 0.60
C PRO A 113 -7.90 -9.50 2.13
N GLU A 114 -8.42 -10.51 2.84
CA GLU A 114 -8.45 -10.53 4.32
C GLU A 114 -7.06 -10.66 4.95
N LYS A 115 -6.10 -11.23 4.20
CA LYS A 115 -4.69 -11.30 4.62
C LYS A 115 -3.92 -10.02 4.26
N ARG A 116 -4.50 -9.10 3.50
CA ARG A 116 -3.84 -7.84 3.15
C ARG A 116 -4.00 -6.81 4.26
N PRO A 117 -2.93 -6.07 4.60
CA PRO A 117 -3.03 -4.95 5.52
C PRO A 117 -3.98 -3.87 4.99
N SER A 118 -4.41 -2.94 5.85
CA SER A 118 -5.17 -1.77 5.37
C SER A 118 -4.25 -0.76 4.70
N ILE A 119 -4.78 0.03 3.77
CA ILE A 119 -4.03 1.10 3.10
C ILE A 119 -3.45 2.10 4.11
N SER A 120 -4.20 2.41 5.16
CA SER A 120 -3.72 3.26 6.25
C SER A 120 -2.55 2.63 7.01
N LEU A 121 -2.59 1.32 7.30
CA LEU A 121 -1.50 0.63 7.96
C LEU A 121 -0.22 0.64 7.11
N VAL A 122 -0.34 0.33 5.82
CA VAL A 122 0.80 0.34 4.87
C VAL A 122 1.36 1.75 4.71
N SER A 123 0.51 2.76 4.50
CA SER A 123 0.90 4.17 4.41
C SER A 123 1.71 4.61 5.64
N ASN A 124 1.24 4.24 6.84
CA ASN A 124 1.97 4.50 8.08
C ASN A 124 3.33 3.80 8.12
N CYS A 125 3.39 2.52 7.72
CA CYS A 125 4.66 1.78 7.66
C CYS A 125 5.66 2.46 6.73
N VAL A 126 5.23 2.86 5.53
CA VAL A 126 6.08 3.57 4.56
C VAL A 126 6.57 4.90 5.12
N HIS A 127 5.69 5.68 5.77
CA HIS A 127 6.09 6.91 6.45
C HIS A 127 7.09 6.65 7.58
N LEU A 128 6.91 5.58 8.35
CA LEU A 128 7.85 5.21 9.40
C LEU A 128 9.22 4.89 8.80
N CYS A 129 9.28 4.10 7.73
CA CYS A 129 10.53 3.77 7.03
C CYS A 129 11.21 4.98 6.40
N LEU A 130 10.44 5.95 5.90
CA LEU A 130 10.97 7.14 5.25
C LEU A 130 11.60 8.11 6.25
N TRP A 131 10.95 8.33 7.40
CA TRP A 131 11.37 9.34 8.37
C TRP A 131 12.23 8.80 9.50
N PHE A 132 12.15 7.49 9.78
CA PHE A 132 12.85 6.86 10.90
C PHE A 132 13.68 5.68 10.39
N LYS A 133 15.02 5.84 10.40
CA LYS A 133 15.96 4.86 9.84
C LYS A 133 15.82 3.44 10.42
N THR A 134 15.43 3.34 11.68
CA THR A 134 15.10 2.10 12.41
C THR A 134 14.47 2.53 13.73
N LEU A 135 13.22 2.19 13.96
CA LEU A 135 12.60 2.36 15.28
C LEU A 135 12.82 1.05 16.04
N LYS A 136 13.70 1.07 17.03
CA LYS A 136 14.08 -0.12 17.81
C LYS A 136 13.27 -0.25 19.08
N SER A 137 12.58 0.81 19.51
CA SER A 137 11.76 0.79 20.73
C SER A 137 10.57 1.74 20.71
N GLN A 138 9.61 1.54 21.63
CA GLN A 138 8.47 2.43 21.83
C GLN A 138 8.91 3.84 22.26
N THR A 139 9.94 3.94 23.11
CA THR A 139 10.47 5.23 23.57
C THR A 139 11.07 6.03 22.42
N GLU A 140 11.76 5.37 21.49
CA GLU A 140 12.29 6.02 20.28
C GLU A 140 11.17 6.54 19.38
N LEU A 141 10.04 5.84 19.27
CA LEU A 141 8.88 6.31 18.51
C LEU A 141 8.33 7.63 19.09
N TYR A 142 8.14 7.70 20.41
CA TYR A 142 7.67 8.92 21.08
C TYR A 142 8.68 10.05 20.98
N GLN A 143 9.97 9.76 21.20
CA GLN A 143 11.02 10.75 21.05
C GLN A 143 11.11 11.27 19.62
N ALA A 144 10.98 10.39 18.62
CA ALA A 144 11.05 10.79 17.23
C ALA A 144 9.78 11.57 16.81
N TYR A 145 8.60 11.20 17.31
CA TYR A 145 7.37 12.00 17.16
C TYR A 145 7.53 13.40 17.77
N MET A 146 7.99 13.50 19.01
CA MET A 146 8.21 14.77 19.70
C MET A 146 9.33 15.60 19.03
N TRP A 147 10.42 14.95 18.64
CA TRP A 147 11.57 15.60 18.01
C TRP A 147 11.22 16.12 16.62
N THR A 148 10.44 15.38 15.83
CA THR A 148 10.02 15.85 14.51
C THR A 148 9.01 17.00 14.58
N ALA A 149 8.12 16.99 15.57
CA ALA A 149 7.28 18.16 15.87
C ALA A 149 8.13 19.39 16.26
N LEU A 150 9.23 19.20 16.98
CA LEU A 150 10.18 20.26 17.32
C LEU A 150 11.05 20.69 16.11
N GLU A 151 11.53 19.78 15.28
CA GLU A 151 12.28 20.10 14.05
C GLU A 151 11.45 20.90 13.05
N ALA A 152 10.14 20.65 12.95
CA ALA A 152 9.25 21.47 12.16
C ALA A 152 9.22 22.94 12.63
N LEU A 153 9.61 23.20 13.89
CA LEU A 153 9.73 24.53 14.49
C LEU A 153 11.15 25.12 14.36
N PHE A 154 12.19 24.31 14.14
CA PHE A 154 13.58 24.75 14.14
C PHE A 154 14.30 24.51 12.79
N HIS A 155 14.73 25.63 12.19
CA HIS A 155 15.05 25.85 10.78
C HIS A 155 16.40 25.27 10.28
N LYS A 156 16.71 23.99 10.52
CA LYS A 156 17.83 23.30 9.83
C LYS A 156 17.30 22.48 8.66
N GLN A 157 17.16 23.11 7.49
CA GLN A 157 16.46 22.51 6.34
C GLN A 157 17.41 21.70 5.44
N THR A 158 17.44 20.39 5.66
CA THR A 158 17.96 19.42 4.67
C THR A 158 16.85 18.87 3.76
N LEU A 159 15.58 19.06 4.13
CA LEU A 159 14.40 18.56 3.40
C LEU A 159 13.81 19.62 2.48
N THR A 160 13.25 19.18 1.36
CA THR A 160 12.47 20.02 0.44
C THR A 160 11.12 20.43 1.04
N ARG A 161 10.48 21.45 0.47
CA ARG A 161 9.14 21.90 0.88
C ARG A 161 8.09 20.78 0.83
N VAL A 162 8.17 19.91 -0.17
CA VAL A 162 7.22 18.78 -0.34
C VAL A 162 7.41 17.76 0.76
N GLU A 163 8.65 17.40 1.09
CA GLU A 163 8.97 16.46 2.17
C GLU A 163 8.54 17.01 3.53
N ILE A 164 8.75 18.30 3.79
CA ILE A 164 8.29 18.98 5.00
C ILE A 164 6.76 18.89 5.12
N ASN A 165 6.03 19.21 4.05
CA ASN A 165 4.57 19.15 4.04
C ASN A 165 4.07 17.71 4.24
N LEU A 166 4.68 16.73 3.57
CA LEU A 166 4.33 15.32 3.70
C LEU A 166 4.55 14.82 5.13
N LYS A 167 5.70 15.16 5.73
CA LYS A 167 6.03 14.82 7.12
C LYS A 167 5.05 15.47 8.10
N LYS A 168 4.73 16.76 7.92
CA LYS A 168 3.77 17.49 8.76
C LYS A 168 2.36 16.89 8.68
N LEU A 169 1.82 16.71 7.48
CA LEU A 169 0.47 16.17 7.26
C LEU A 169 0.32 14.74 7.80
N PHE A 170 1.39 13.94 7.73
CA PHE A 170 1.42 12.63 8.34
C PHE A 170 1.16 12.75 9.85
N PHE A 171 1.98 13.51 10.58
CA PHE A 171 1.83 13.60 12.05
C PHE A 171 0.54 14.27 12.51
N GLU A 172 0.00 15.24 11.77
CA GLU A 172 -1.30 15.86 12.08
C GLU A 172 -2.46 14.85 12.06
N ARG A 173 -2.34 13.76 11.29
CA ARG A 173 -3.41 12.78 11.08
C ARG A 173 -3.21 11.47 11.83
N GLN A 174 -2.06 11.27 12.48
CA GLN A 174 -1.75 10.02 13.17
C GLN A 174 -2.08 10.06 14.66
N THR A 175 -2.42 8.90 15.19
CA THR A 175 -2.54 8.66 16.62
C THR A 175 -1.37 7.83 17.10
N CYS A 176 -1.05 7.88 18.40
CA CYS A 176 -0.03 6.99 18.97
C CYS A 176 -0.38 5.50 18.69
N GLN A 177 -1.66 5.15 18.75
CA GLN A 177 -2.13 3.79 18.49
C GLN A 177 -1.91 3.34 17.05
N SER A 178 -2.11 4.21 16.06
CA SER A 178 -1.90 3.87 14.64
C SER A 178 -0.42 3.70 14.31
N LEU A 179 0.45 4.53 14.91
CA LEU A 179 1.91 4.38 14.79
C LEU A 179 2.40 3.11 15.47
N TYR A 180 1.86 2.77 16.64
CA TYR A 180 2.19 1.53 17.35
C TYR A 180 1.83 0.29 16.53
N ARG A 181 0.64 0.29 15.92
CA ARG A 181 0.21 -0.80 15.04
C ARG A 181 1.12 -0.94 13.82
N ALA A 182 1.52 0.17 13.20
CA ALA A 182 2.45 0.16 12.08
C ALA A 182 3.83 -0.40 12.49
N GLN A 183 4.37 0.03 13.63
CA GLN A 183 5.64 -0.50 14.13
C GLN A 183 5.57 -1.99 14.45
N ALA A 184 4.50 -2.44 15.11
CA ALA A 184 4.29 -3.85 15.41
C ALA A 184 4.20 -4.69 14.12
N PHE A 185 3.52 -4.17 13.09
CA PHE A 185 3.43 -4.82 11.79
C PHE A 185 4.80 -4.92 11.10
N LEU A 186 5.58 -3.83 11.08
CA LEU A 186 6.95 -3.84 10.55
C LEU A 186 7.82 -4.89 11.25
N ASN A 187 7.75 -4.98 12.58
CA ASN A 187 8.50 -5.98 13.34
C ASN A 187 8.07 -7.41 12.97
N GLN A 188 6.78 -7.66 12.75
CA GLN A 188 6.27 -8.98 12.33
C GLN A 188 6.79 -9.41 10.96
N LEU A 189 7.02 -8.47 10.05
CA LEU A 189 7.56 -8.77 8.73
C LEU A 189 9.06 -9.13 8.75
N GLN A 190 9.79 -8.71 9.78
CA GLN A 190 11.24 -8.90 9.90
C GLN A 190 11.64 -10.16 10.69
N VAL A 191 10.67 -10.89 11.24
CA VAL A 191 10.85 -12.17 11.96
C VAL A 191 10.67 -13.33 11.00
#